data_AF-A0A838PGG4-F1
#
_entry.id   AF-A0A838PGG4-F1
#
_cell.length_a   1.000
_cell.length_b   1.000
_cell.length_c   1.000
_cell.angle_alpha   90.00
_cell.angle_beta   90.00
_cell.angle_gamma   90.00
#
_symmetry.space_group_name_H-M   'P 1'
#
loop_
_entity.id
_entity.type
_entity.pdbx_description
1 polymer ?
#
loop_
_entity_poly.entity_id
_entity_poly.type
_entity_poly.pdbx_seq_one_letter_code
_entity_poly.pdbx_strand_id
1 'polypeptide(L)' 'MDIRGIRSRGASCRGARRVARGAHYKALGLTPPPSGIRRFNWRDWRVTGNLRGDTDRYLATRAGRRIRWLF' A
#
# COMPACT_ATOMS: atom_id res chain seq x y z
N MET A 1 -6.36 -13.03 -3.13
CA MET A 1 -6.25 -11.73 -3.79
C MET A 1 -4.79 -11.44 -4.08
N ASP A 2 -4.48 -10.84 -5.22
CA ASP A 2 -3.11 -10.60 -5.68
C ASP A 2 -2.82 -9.11 -5.81
N ILE A 3 -1.58 -8.72 -5.52
CA ILE A 3 -1.13 -7.35 -5.74
C ILE A 3 -1.03 -7.07 -7.24
N ARG A 4 -1.79 -6.09 -7.71
CA ARG A 4 -1.85 -5.69 -9.13
C ARG A 4 -1.66 -4.18 -9.29
N GLY A 5 -1.41 -3.74 -10.52
CA GLY A 5 -1.42 -2.33 -10.88
C GLY A 5 -0.39 -1.46 -10.13
N ILE A 6 0.81 -1.99 -9.85
CA ILE A 6 1.84 -1.24 -9.13
C ILE A 6 2.33 -0.06 -9.99
N ARG A 7 2.08 1.16 -9.54
CA ARG A 7 2.57 2.41 -10.16
C ARG A 7 3.50 3.12 -9.20
N SER A 8 4.72 3.42 -9.63
CA SER A 8 5.72 4.15 -8.83
C SER A 8 6.04 5.51 -9.42
N ARG A 9 6.24 6.50 -8.54
CA ARG A 9 6.81 7.81 -8.85
C ARG A 9 8.00 8.04 -7.91
N GLY A 10 9.19 8.23 -8.48
CA GLY A 10 10.43 8.47 -7.72
C GLY A 10 11.00 7.24 -6.99
N ALA A 11 10.47 6.03 -7.24
CA ALA A 11 11.01 4.77 -6.76
C ALA A 11 11.19 3.81 -7.95
N SER A 12 12.22 2.98 -7.91
CA SER A 12 12.43 1.94 -8.94
C SER A 12 11.31 0.90 -8.90
N CYS A 13 10.99 0.27 -10.04
CA CYS A 13 9.96 -0.77 -10.11
C CYS A 13 10.24 -1.93 -9.14
N ARG A 14 11.51 -2.34 -9.00
CA ARG A 14 11.93 -3.38 -8.04
C ARG A 14 11.69 -2.94 -6.59
N GLY A 15 12.05 -1.70 -6.24
CA GLY A 15 11.78 -1.13 -4.93
C GLY A 15 10.28 -1.04 -4.63
N ALA A 16 9.50 -0.60 -5.62
CA ALA A 16 8.05 -0.48 -5.52
C ALA A 16 7.37 -1.83 -5.26
N ARG A 17 7.78 -2.89 -5.97
CA ARG A 17 7.30 -4.26 -5.74
C ARG A 17 7.60 -4.75 -4.33
N ARG A 18 8.81 -4.51 -3.83
CA ARG A 18 9.22 -4.89 -2.47
C ARG A 18 8.37 -4.17 -1.41
N VAL A 19 8.14 -2.87 -1.58
CA VAL A 19 7.30 -2.07 -0.69
C VAL A 19 5.86 -2.56 -0.72
N ALA A 20 5.26 -2.72 -1.91
CA ALA A 20 3.88 -3.16 -2.04
C ALA A 20 3.65 -4.53 -1.37
N ARG A 21 4.52 -5.53 -1.64
CA ARG A 21 4.44 -6.86 -1.01
C ARG A 21 4.62 -6.81 0.50
N GLY A 22 5.66 -6.11 0.98
CA GLY A 22 5.92 -6.03 2.41
C GLY A 22 4.85 -5.28 3.19
N ALA A 23 4.36 -4.16 2.65
CA ALA A 23 3.27 -3.39 3.25
C ALA A 23 1.97 -4.19 3.25
N HIS A 24 1.69 -4.93 2.18
CA HIS A 24 0.52 -5.80 2.10
C HIS A 24 0.57 -6.91 3.15
N TYR A 25 1.70 -7.61 3.27
CA TYR A 25 1.87 -8.66 4.29
C TYR A 25 1.64 -8.13 5.71
N LYS A 26 2.16 -6.94 6.03
CA LYS A 26 1.88 -6.27 7.31
C LYS A 26 0.39 -5.94 7.47
N ALA A 27 -0.27 -5.51 6.40
CA ALA A 27 -1.68 -5.14 6.43
C ALA A 27 -2.61 -6.33 6.72
N LEU A 28 -2.23 -7.56 6.34
CA LEU A 28 -2.98 -8.78 6.66
C LEU A 28 -3.09 -9.04 8.17
N GLY A 29 -2.10 -8.61 8.95
CA GLY A 29 -2.11 -8.72 10.41
C GLY A 29 -2.84 -7.59 11.14
N LEU A 30 -3.44 -6.64 10.42
CA LEU A 30 -4.14 -5.49 11.01
C LEU A 30 -5.64 -5.64 10.87
N THR A 31 -6.40 -5.44 11.94
CA THR A 31 -7.86 -5.38 11.86
C THR A 31 -8.27 -4.21 10.95
N PRO A 32 -9.12 -4.42 9.94
CA PRO A 32 -9.69 -3.33 9.15
C PRO A 32 -10.46 -2.38 10.08
N PRO A 33 -10.22 -1.06 10.02
CA PRO A 33 -11.04 -0.13 10.78
C PRO A 33 -12.47 -0.09 10.21
N PRO A 34 -13.50 0.21 11.03
CA PRO A 34 -14.89 0.35 10.56
C PRO A 34 -15.03 1.41 9.45
N SER A 35 -14.13 2.39 9.46
CA SER A 35 -14.06 3.41 8.43
C SER A 35 -13.64 2.88 7.06
N GLY A 36 -13.16 1.65 6.92
CA GLY A 36 -12.61 1.12 5.66
C GLY A 36 -11.34 1.83 5.18
N ILE A 37 -10.80 2.79 5.93
CA ILE A 37 -9.54 3.49 5.59
C ILE A 37 -8.48 3.04 6.58
N ARG A 38 -7.57 2.18 6.14
CA ARG A 38 -6.44 1.69 6.93
C ARG A 38 -5.25 2.63 6.75
N ARG A 39 -4.64 3.08 7.84
CA ARG A 39 -3.40 3.87 7.82
C ARG A 39 -2.37 3.22 8.72
N PHE A 40 -1.16 3.01 8.21
CA PHE A 40 -0.07 2.42 8.97
C PHE A 40 1.28 2.78 8.36
N ASN A 41 2.36 2.58 9.13
CA ASN A 41 3.72 2.74 8.64
C ASN A 41 4.32 1.37 8.30
N TRP A 42 5.02 1.30 7.18
CA TRP A 42 5.87 0.17 6.81
C TRP A 42 7.28 0.70 6.54
N ARG A 43 8.21 0.45 7.47
CA ARG A 43 9.53 1.12 7.49
C ARG A 43 9.31 2.64 7.40
N ASP A 44 10.04 3.31 6.52
CA ASP A 44 9.95 4.77 6.29
C ASP A 44 8.79 5.17 5.36
N TRP A 45 7.89 4.25 5.02
CA TRP A 45 6.75 4.51 4.15
C TRP A 45 5.47 4.66 4.96
N ARG A 46 4.75 5.77 4.74
CA ARG A 46 3.39 5.94 5.23
C ARG A 46 2.43 5.31 4.23
N VAL A 47 1.63 4.35 4.69
CA VAL A 47 0.72 3.56 3.84
C VAL A 47 -0.73 3.86 4.21
N THR A 48 -1.54 4.14 3.21
CA THR A 48 -2.99 4.31 3.30
C THR A 48 -3.67 3.32 2.37
N GLY A 49 -4.53 2.46 2.90
CA GLY A 49 -5.41 1.57 2.16
C GLY A 49 -6.86 2.04 2.24
N ASN A 50 -7.56 2.09 1.10
CA ASN A 50 -9.00 2.29 1.03
C ASN A 50 -9.65 0.95 0.66
N LEU A 51 -10.48 0.43 1.57
CA LEU A 51 -11.11 -0.90 1.53
C LEU A 51 -12.63 -0.83 1.29
N ARG A 52 -13.14 0.34 0.86
CA ARG A 52 -14.59 0.62 0.78
C ARG A 52 -15.26 0.19 -0.53
N GLY A 53 -14.52 -0.38 -1.47
CA GLY A 53 -15.07 -0.74 -2.79
C GLY A 53 -14.70 -2.15 -3.18
N ASP A 54 -15.05 -2.54 -4.41
CA ASP A 54 -14.78 -3.88 -4.95
C ASP A 54 -13.29 -4.18 -5.13
N THR A 55 -12.42 -3.18 -4.95
CA THR A 55 -10.97 -3.33 -5.04
C THR A 55 -10.28 -2.44 -4.02
N ASP A 56 -9.39 -3.04 -3.23
CA ASP A 56 -8.62 -2.33 -2.24
C ASP A 56 -7.55 -1.48 -2.92
N ARG A 57 -7.51 -0.19 -2.58
CA ARG A 57 -6.52 0.74 -3.15
C ARG A 57 -5.53 1.17 -2.10
N TYR A 58 -4.26 0.88 -2.34
CA TYR A 58 -3.17 1.26 -1.46
C TYR A 58 -2.31 2.36 -2.05
N LEU A 59 -1.83 3.22 -1.16
CA LEU A 59 -0.93 4.34 -1.43
C LEU A 59 0.17 4.35 -0.36
N ALA A 60 1.42 4.19 -0.77
CA ALA A 60 2.59 4.43 0.05
C ALA A 60 3.30 5.73 -0.35
N THR A 61 3.67 6.55 0.62
CA THR A 61 4.45 7.77 0.42
C THR A 61 5.71 7.79 1.29
N ARG A 62 6.80 8.34 0.74
CA ARG A 62 8.07 8.55 1.44
C ARG A 62 8.84 9.68 0.76
N ALA A 63 9.08 10.80 1.45
CA ALA A 63 9.95 11.90 0.98
C ALA A 63 9.76 12.25 -0.52
N GLY A 64 8.54 12.60 -0.93
CA GLY A 64 8.20 12.93 -2.33
C GLY A 64 8.02 11.73 -3.27
N ARG A 65 8.43 10.52 -2.86
CA ARG A 65 8.20 9.27 -3.58
C ARG A 65 6.81 8.73 -3.29
N ARG A 66 6.22 8.07 -4.28
CA ARG A 66 4.87 7.52 -4.20
C ARG A 66 4.79 6.16 -4.88
N ILE A 67 4.14 5.21 -4.23
CA ILE A 67 3.81 3.91 -4.81
C ILE A 67 2.31 3.68 -4.61
N ARG A 68 1.62 3.27 -5.66
CA ARG A 68 0.21 2.88 -5.61
C ARG A 68 0.07 1.45 -6.10
N TRP A 69 -0.82 0.69 -5.50
CA TRP A 69 -1.17 -0.65 -5.97
C TRP A 69 -2.61 -0.97 -5.63
N LEU A 70 -3.13 -1.98 -6.32
CA LEU A 70 -4.44 -2.56 -6.09
C LEU A 70 -4.27 -3.91 -5.42
N PHE A 71 -5.23 -4.28 -4.60
CA PHE A 71 -5.36 -5.58 -3.96
C PHE A 71 -6.80 -6.08 -4.08
#